data_AF-A5KM66-F1
#
_entry.id   AF-A5KM66-F1
#
_cell.length_a   1.000
_cell.length_b   1.000
_cell.length_c   1.000
_cell.angle_alpha   90.00
_cell.angle_beta   90.00
_cell.angle_gamma   90.00
#
_symmetry.space_group_name_H-M   'P 1'
#
loop_
_entity.id
_entity.type
_entity.pdbx_description
1 polymer ?
#
loop_
_entity_poly.entity_id
_entity_poly.type
_entity_poly.pdbx_seq_one_letter_code
_entity_poly.pdbx_strand_id
1 'polypeptide(L)'
;MDDKIYKITLADGTVIDNLKLNGNNFISPVEIDETIFDGNCLNVTINDGEKDDVHTNMELVQITKMGEEYWFILRDVPENELAFIKLQSDIEYIAMMSEIEL
;
A
#
# COMPACT_ATOMS: atom_id res chain seq x y z
N MET A 1 15.08 -22.71 4.20
CA MET A 1 14.17 -21.92 3.36
C MET A 1 15.06 -20.87 2.75
N ASP A 2 15.15 -20.81 1.42
CA ASP A 2 15.88 -19.73 0.78
C ASP A 2 15.17 -18.42 1.12
N ASP A 3 15.92 -17.44 1.59
CA ASP A 3 15.40 -16.10 1.86
C ASP A 3 15.02 -15.49 0.51
N LYS A 4 13.71 -15.54 0.18
CA LYS A 4 13.16 -14.91 -1.01
C LYS A 4 13.45 -13.41 -0.99
N ILE A 5 13.91 -12.90 -2.12
CA ILE A 5 14.10 -11.46 -2.33
C ILE A 5 12.87 -10.96 -3.07
N TYR A 6 12.16 -10.04 -2.44
CA TYR A 6 10.95 -9.44 -2.96
C TYR A 6 11.26 -8.16 -3.72
N LYS A 7 10.41 -7.85 -4.68
CA LYS A 7 10.40 -6.60 -5.43
C LYS A 7 8.97 -6.12 -5.60
N ILE A 8 8.73 -4.85 -5.33
CA ILE A 8 7.42 -4.20 -5.48
C ILE A 8 7.52 -3.16 -6.59
N THR A 9 6.55 -3.15 -7.50
CA THR A 9 6.40 -2.12 -8.53
C THR A 9 5.08 -1.40 -8.32
N LEU A 10 5.12 -0.08 -8.11
CA LEU A 10 3.95 0.78 -7.92
C LEU A 10 3.36 1.21 -9.27
N ALA A 11 2.19 1.85 -9.22
CA ALA A 11 1.43 2.21 -10.42
C ALA A 11 2.15 3.17 -11.37
N ASP A 12 3.01 4.05 -10.84
CA ASP A 12 3.83 4.98 -11.63
C ASP A 12 5.13 4.34 -12.18
N GLY A 13 5.37 3.07 -11.89
CA GLY A 13 6.57 2.33 -12.25
C GLY A 13 7.72 2.46 -11.24
N THR A 14 7.52 3.12 -10.10
CA THR A 14 8.49 3.12 -9.00
C THR A 14 8.74 1.69 -8.54
N VAL A 15 10.02 1.31 -8.47
CA VAL A 15 10.45 -0.04 -8.06
C VAL A 15 11.12 0.03 -6.69
N ILE A 16 10.65 -0.82 -5.79
CA ILE A 16 11.27 -1.08 -4.49
C ILE A 16 11.82 -2.50 -4.52
N ASP A 17 13.15 -2.64 -4.54
CA ASP A 17 13.86 -3.91 -4.73
C ASP A 17 14.64 -4.30 -3.47
N ASN A 18 15.19 -5.52 -3.45
CA ASN A 18 16.01 -6.10 -2.39
C ASN A 18 15.25 -6.19 -1.06
N LEU A 19 13.94 -6.41 -1.13
CA LEU A 19 13.08 -6.52 0.03
C LEU A 19 13.16 -7.92 0.63
N LYS A 20 13.15 -8.00 1.96
CA LYS A 20 12.85 -9.23 2.69
C LYS A 20 11.42 -9.19 3.20
N LEU A 21 10.86 -10.35 3.52
CA LEU A 21 9.53 -10.45 4.13
C LEU A 21 9.63 -11.12 5.51
N ASN A 22 9.07 -10.47 6.54
CA ASN A 22 8.94 -11.03 7.88
C ASN A 22 7.48 -10.89 8.37
N GLY A 23 6.75 -11.99 8.39
CA GLY A 23 5.30 -11.97 8.57
C GLY A 23 4.66 -11.20 7.40
N ASN A 24 4.11 -10.02 7.69
CA ASN A 24 3.53 -9.12 6.68
C ASN A 24 4.36 -7.84 6.46
N ASN A 25 5.55 -7.75 7.07
CA ASN A 25 6.42 -6.59 6.90
C ASN A 25 7.41 -6.82 5.78
N PHE A 26 7.37 -5.96 4.77
CA PHE A 26 8.46 -5.78 3.84
C PHE A 26 9.57 -4.99 4.51
N ILE A 27 10.81 -5.45 4.32
CA ILE A 27 12.00 -4.86 4.93
C ILE A 27 12.89 -4.37 3.81
N SER A 28 13.03 -3.05 3.70
CA SER A 28 13.92 -2.39 2.76
C SER A 28 15.26 -2.07 3.42
N PRO A 29 16.39 -2.40 2.78
CA PRO A 29 17.72 -1.96 3.22
C PRO A 29 18.01 -0.50 2.85
N VAL A 30 17.12 0.15 2.09
CA VAL A 30 17.22 1.55 1.66
C VAL A 30 16.07 2.34 2.26
N GLU A 31 16.31 3.63 2.51
CA GLU A 31 15.28 4.56 2.95
C GLU A 31 14.10 4.62 1.97
N ILE A 32 12.90 4.58 2.54
CA ILE A 32 11.64 4.69 1.82
C ILE A 32 10.90 5.89 2.38
N ASP A 33 10.62 6.86 1.52
CA ASP A 33 9.74 7.98 1.82
C ASP A 33 8.29 7.49 1.70
N GLU A 34 7.46 7.75 2.71
CA GLU A 34 6.05 7.32 2.72
C GLU A 34 5.23 7.94 1.57
N THR A 35 5.65 9.09 1.07
CA THR A 35 4.96 9.82 0.01
C THR A 35 4.98 9.09 -1.34
N ILE A 36 5.86 8.10 -1.53
CA ILE A 36 5.88 7.31 -2.79
C ILE A 36 4.62 6.46 -2.95
N PHE A 37 3.92 6.18 -1.84
CA PHE A 37 2.70 5.37 -1.83
C PHE A 37 1.43 6.20 -2.09
N ASP A 38 1.51 7.53 -1.96
CA ASP A 38 0.36 8.43 -2.12
C ASP A 38 -0.19 8.39 -3.55
N GLY A 39 -1.39 7.83 -3.71
CA GLY A 39 -2.04 7.67 -5.01
C GLY A 39 -1.41 6.61 -5.93
N ASN A 40 -0.37 5.92 -5.47
CA ASN A 40 0.44 5.00 -6.28
C ASN A 40 0.17 3.50 -5.98
N CYS A 41 -0.69 3.21 -4.99
CA CYS A 41 -1.05 1.84 -4.61
C CYS A 41 -2.26 1.27 -5.36
N LEU A 42 -2.76 1.93 -6.42
CA LEU A 42 -3.91 1.47 -7.20
C LEU A 42 -3.63 0.18 -7.98
N ASN A 43 -2.41 0.02 -8.49
CA ASN A 43 -1.93 -1.17 -9.17
C ASN A 43 -0.51 -1.47 -8.68
N VAL A 44 -0.37 -2.52 -7.90
CA VAL A 44 0.90 -2.91 -7.29
C VAL A 44 1.24 -4.32 -7.74
N THR A 45 2.44 -4.51 -8.30
CA THR A 45 2.97 -5.83 -8.59
C THR A 45 3.97 -6.22 -7.51
N ILE A 46 3.71 -7.32 -6.81
CA ILE A 46 4.61 -7.90 -5.83
C ILE A 46 5.23 -9.15 -6.45
N ASN A 47 6.54 -9.10 -6.67
CA ASN A 47 7.33 -10.25 -7.09
C ASN A 47 7.98 -10.89 -5.85
N ASP A 48 7.81 -12.20 -5.67
CA ASP A 48 8.38 -12.96 -4.55
C ASP A 48 9.76 -13.58 -4.85
N GLY A 49 10.40 -13.14 -5.93
CA GLY A 49 11.62 -13.72 -6.48
C GLY A 49 11.38 -14.81 -7.52
N GLU A 50 10.14 -15.31 -7.66
CA GLU A 50 9.79 -16.36 -8.62
C GLU A 50 8.61 -15.97 -9.52
N LYS A 51 7.56 -15.40 -8.93
CA LYS A 51 6.31 -15.03 -9.61
C LYS A 51 5.87 -13.62 -9.28
N ASP A 52 5.14 -13.03 -10.22
CA ASP A 52 4.45 -11.76 -10.04
C ASP A 52 3.02 -12.01 -9.59
N ASP A 53 2.62 -11.39 -8.49
CA ASP A 53 1.22 -11.25 -8.06
C ASP A 53 0.81 -9.78 -8.22
N VAL A 54 -0.30 -9.54 -8.94
CA VAL A 54 -0.82 -8.20 -9.22
C VAL A 54 -2.00 -7.91 -8.29
N HIS A 55 -1.87 -6.84 -7.53
CA HIS A 55 -2.85 -6.38 -6.55
C HIS A 55 -3.48 -5.06 -7.01
N THR A 56 -4.81 -4.96 -6.87
CA THR A 56 -5.56 -3.75 -7.21
C THR A 56 -6.07 -3.11 -5.93
N ASN A 57 -5.83 -1.82 -5.77
CA ASN A 57 -6.18 -1.03 -4.58
C ASN A 57 -5.53 -1.57 -3.30
N MET A 58 -4.22 -1.41 -3.18
CA MET A 58 -3.54 -1.57 -1.89
C MET A 58 -3.48 -0.25 -1.12
N GLU A 59 -3.13 -0.33 0.15
CA GLU A 59 -2.79 0.83 0.97
C GLU A 59 -1.54 0.57 1.81
N LEU A 60 -0.82 1.64 2.14
CA LEU A 60 0.22 1.62 3.15
C LEU A 60 -0.44 1.66 4.54
N VAL A 61 -0.29 0.59 5.31
CA VAL A 61 -0.81 0.51 6.68
C VAL A 61 0.14 1.19 7.67
N GLN A 62 1.45 1.00 7.46
CA GLN A 62 2.49 1.52 8.33
C GLN A 62 3.83 1.50 7.59
N ILE A 63 4.70 2.46 7.94
CA ILE A 63 6.13 2.44 7.67
C ILE A 63 6.90 2.87 8.92
N THR A 64 8.02 2.22 9.23
CA THR A 64 8.84 2.56 10.40
C THR A 64 10.31 2.24 10.15
N LYS A 65 11.19 3.18 10.52
CA LYS A 65 12.64 2.99 10.49
C LYS A 65 13.12 2.17 11.68
N MET A 66 13.82 1.07 11.41
CA MET A 66 14.42 0.17 12.41
C MET A 66 15.93 0.08 12.17
N GLY A 67 16.70 0.96 12.82
CA GLY A 67 18.13 1.09 12.55
C GLY A 67 18.38 1.65 11.15
N GLU A 68 19.01 0.86 10.29
CA GLU A 68 19.29 1.21 8.89
C GLU A 68 18.20 0.71 7.92
N GLU A 69 17.29 -0.14 8.39
CA GLU A 69 16.23 -0.73 7.56
C GLU A 69 14.89 0.02 7.72
N TYR A 70 14.04 -0.05 6.70
CA TYR A 70 12.68 0.47 6.72
C TYR A 70 11.69 -0.69 6.59
N TRP A 71 10.80 -0.79 7.58
CA TRP A 71 9.81 -1.85 7.69
C TRP A 71 8.45 -1.27 7.35
N PHE A 72 7.75 -1.86 6.39
CA PHE A 72 6.45 -1.36 5.96
C PHE A 72 5.47 -2.48 5.60
N ILE A 73 4.18 -2.16 5.69
CA ILE A 73 3.08 -3.10 5.44
C ILE A 73 2.20 -2.53 4.33
N LEU A 74 2.02 -3.30 3.27
CA LEU A 74 0.97 -3.08 2.28
C LEU A 74 -0.15 -4.10 2.48
N ARG A 75 -1.39 -3.64 2.33
CA ARG A 75 -2.61 -4.44 2.46
C ARG A 75 -3.50 -4.23 1.26
N ASP A 76 -4.12 -5.30 0.75
CA ASP A 76 -5.26 -5.19 -0.17
C ASP A 76 -6.46 -4.54 0.52
N VAL A 77 -7.00 -3.47 -0.07
CA VAL A 77 -8.26 -2.86 0.35
C VAL A 77 -9.40 -3.59 -0.36
N PRO A 78 -10.24 -4.35 0.36
CA PRO A 78 -11.27 -5.15 -0.28
C PRO A 78 -12.38 -4.25 -0.87
N GLU A 79 -12.99 -4.69 -1.98
CA GLU A 79 -13.96 -3.87 -2.74
C GLU A 79 -15.15 -3.37 -1.91
N ASN A 80 -15.57 -4.14 -0.90
CA ASN A 80 -16.65 -3.75 0.00
C ASN A 80 -16.26 -2.56 0.89
N GLU A 81 -14.99 -2.45 1.28
CA GLU A 81 -14.44 -1.30 2.02
C GLU A 81 -14.39 -0.07 1.11
N LEU A 82 -13.95 -0.22 -0.15
CA LEU A 82 -13.99 0.85 -1.14
C LEU A 82 -15.41 1.35 -1.41
N ALA A 83 -16.38 0.45 -1.53
CA ALA A 83 -17.78 0.79 -1.73
C ALA A 83 -18.36 1.54 -0.52
N PHE A 84 -17.98 1.15 0.70
CA PHE A 84 -18.39 1.82 1.91
C PHE A 84 -17.80 3.25 2.02
N ILE A 85 -16.50 3.40 1.74
CA ILE A 85 -15.83 4.71 1.69
C ILE A 85 -16.55 5.64 0.71
N LYS A 86 -16.87 5.13 -0.50
CA LYS A 86 -17.58 5.92 -1.50
C LYS A 86 -18.97 6.36 -1.03
N LEU A 87 -19.74 5.45 -0.42
CA LEU A 87 -21.06 5.77 0.12
C LEU A 87 -20.97 6.82 1.23
N GLN A 88 -19.97 6.73 2.11
CA GLN A 88 -19.73 7.70 3.16
C GLN A 88 -19.39 9.08 2.58
N SER A 89 -18.48 9.15 1.60
CA SER A 89 -18.13 10.40 0.91
C SER A 89 -19.32 11.03 0.20
N ASP A 90 -20.18 10.22 -0.44
CA ASP A 90 -21.40 10.71 -1.09
C ASP A 90 -22.38 11.32 -0.07
N ILE A 91 -22.52 10.73 1.12
CA ILE A 91 -23.34 11.26 2.22
C ILE A 91 -22.75 12.57 2.77
N GLU A 92 -21.44 12.60 3.04
CA GLU A 92 -20.74 13.79 3.52
C GLU A 92 -20.87 14.95 2.52
N TYR A 93 -20.73 14.68 1.23
CA TYR A 93 -20.95 15.65 0.17
C TYR A 93 -22.37 16.23 0.20
N ILE A 94 -23.39 15.37 0.34
CA ILE A 94 -24.80 15.81 0.44
C ILE A 94 -25.03 16.64 1.71
N ALA A 95 -24.46 16.25 2.85
CA ALA A 95 -24.60 16.97 4.12
C ALA A 95 -23.99 18.37 4.04
N MET A 96 -22.78 18.51 3.48
CA MET A 96 -22.13 19.80 3.23
C MET A 96 -22.94 20.70 2.29
N MET A 97 -23.57 20.13 1.25
CA MET A 97 -24.41 20.88 0.31
C MET A 97 -25.78 21.27 0.86
N SER A 98 -26.26 20.57 1.89
CA SER A 98 -27.61 20.76 2.45
C SER A 98 -27.63 21.67 3.70
N GLU A 99 -26.48 22.23 4.12
CA GLU A 99 -26.31 22.96 5.39
C GLU A 99 -26.77 22.15 6.63
N ILE A 100 -26.76 20.82 6.54
CA ILE A 100 -27.09 19.95 7.67
C ILE A 100 -25.78 19.63 8.39
N GLU A 101 -25.51 20.31 9.51
CA GLU A 101 -24.53 19.82 10.49
C GLU A 101 -25.02 18.47 11.04
N LEU A 102 -24.19 17.44 10.89
CA LEU A 102 -24.40 16.11 11.47
C LEU A 102 -24.05 16.09 12.97
#